data_AF-A0A5B8XVF5-F1
#
_entry.id   AF-A0A5B8XVF5-F1
#
_cell.length_a   1.000
_cell.length_b   1.000
_cell.length_c   1.000
_cell.angle_alpha   90.00
_cell.angle_beta   90.00
_cell.angle_gamma   90.00
#
_symmetry.space_group_name_H-M   'P 1'
#
loop_
_entity.id
_entity.type
_entity.pdbx_description
1 polymer ?
#
loop_
_entity_poly.entity_id
_entity_poly.type
_entity_poly.pdbx_seq_one_letter_code
_entity_poly.pdbx_strand_id
1 'polypeptide(L)'
;MNGKVHSLTLLSVFLFGLTVSCSNIEFEFGPYSIQEMDIVYSEQEDVTFLTWRLREDADLDRVRFEVKEGDVWENLDLKEAIFPSAPFKCGASWCFQYQWDGYRSWTGPPLRSVHEDEGYFASREARTREVGTTISIQPIALGKNDSIDPVLEDGVALLQPPTRRNFDWELRTGAFPCEGTALFGGELSPFAAVSDPTWVEVDACLVVWAKRRDERRLEVFSPVKPAAQTFWVEARYTPEVEEAPIAYNILFDLEIPSPERCREVQDTISDLFRESFGARGELAELGTYYPVDPSTGESFDGCAQSSTQDYPTSSMIRDADVFARRYDPSPIKVVWIYVNNIDVPPNSRLEAHFNAISEEEFNRSTFVWGLGANGLLQSGLDWGEAMGWRPIEDRTLSRDIRARARAILPFKTMLHDDSTRVKIDPPEVEVEKFKLCASNPRSIEKIGLGRQPPTIYRTDIIGWVPWTDEFEIFYFLEGLEEQRAVPNNEYIRHEIVTVYEFCTRFCANPFRTQGGLDVESWTDPQFEPGMQVCQWEG
;
A
#
# COMPACT_ATOMS: atom_id res chain seq x y z
N MET A 1 -67.66 5.54 21.09
CA MET A 1 -68.90 5.41 20.30
C MET A 1 -69.03 3.96 19.85
N ASN A 2 -70.15 3.34 20.22
CA ASN A 2 -70.90 2.23 19.59
C ASN A 2 -70.11 1.09 18.93
N GLY A 3 -70.26 -0.19 19.28
CA GLY A 3 -71.20 -0.86 20.15
C GLY A 3 -71.29 -2.36 19.80
N LYS A 4 -71.46 -3.18 20.84
CA LYS A 4 -72.24 -4.45 20.97
C LYS A 4 -72.14 -5.51 19.85
N VAL A 5 -71.56 -6.68 20.14
CA VAL A 5 -72.20 -7.91 20.69
C VAL A 5 -73.12 -8.62 19.67
N HIS A 6 -72.74 -9.83 19.28
CA HIS A 6 -73.61 -11.02 19.31
C HIS A 6 -72.81 -12.29 19.55
N SER A 7 -73.09 -12.94 20.69
CA SER A 7 -72.87 -14.36 20.92
C SER A 7 -73.86 -15.18 20.08
N LEU A 8 -73.43 -16.35 19.59
CA LEU A 8 -74.26 -17.55 19.73
C LEU A 8 -73.37 -18.81 19.70
N THR A 9 -73.38 -19.51 20.82
CA THR A 9 -72.84 -20.86 21.03
C THR A 9 -73.67 -21.86 20.23
N LEU A 10 -73.05 -22.80 19.52
CA LEU A 10 -73.65 -24.11 19.32
C LEU A 10 -72.61 -25.24 19.27
N LEU A 11 -72.98 -26.26 20.02
CA LEU A 11 -72.31 -27.48 20.44
C LEU A 11 -72.21 -28.50 19.29
N SER A 12 -71.33 -29.51 19.48
CA SER A 12 -71.25 -30.80 18.78
C SER A 12 -70.20 -30.83 17.65
N VAL A 13 -69.29 -31.79 17.51
CA VAL A 13 -69.19 -33.19 17.96
C VAL A 13 -67.70 -33.51 18.18
N PHE A 14 -67.38 -34.26 19.23
CA PHE A 14 -66.10 -34.95 19.40
C PHE A 14 -65.85 -35.91 18.21
N LEU A 15 -65.02 -35.50 17.25
CA LEU A 15 -64.37 -36.43 16.31
C LEU A 15 -62.92 -36.64 16.76
N PHE A 16 -62.74 -37.51 17.75
CA PHE A 16 -61.48 -38.22 17.92
C PHE A 16 -61.46 -39.34 16.88
N GLY A 17 -60.57 -39.25 15.90
CA GLY A 17 -60.48 -40.22 14.83
C GLY A 17 -59.29 -40.01 13.90
N LEU A 18 -58.09 -40.27 14.44
CA LEU A 18 -56.91 -40.74 13.69
C LEU A 18 -56.43 -39.84 12.54
N THR A 19 -55.74 -38.75 12.85
CA THR A 19 -54.64 -38.33 12.01
C THR A 19 -53.52 -39.34 12.19
N VAL A 20 -53.35 -40.22 11.20
CA VAL A 20 -52.16 -41.06 11.08
C VAL A 20 -50.98 -40.11 10.91
N SER A 21 -50.30 -39.80 12.03
CA SER A 21 -48.95 -39.26 11.98
C SER A 21 -48.08 -40.39 11.45
N CYS A 22 -47.80 -40.36 10.15
CA CYS A 22 -46.66 -41.07 9.62
C CYS A 22 -45.43 -40.41 10.26
N SER A 23 -44.97 -40.95 11.39
CA SER A 23 -43.64 -40.65 11.89
C SER A 23 -42.68 -40.99 10.75
N ASN A 24 -41.91 -40.01 10.26
CA ASN A 24 -40.77 -40.29 9.41
C ASN A 24 -39.80 -41.13 10.24
N ILE A 25 -39.88 -42.45 10.09
CA ILE A 25 -38.85 -43.37 10.54
C ILE A 25 -37.73 -43.21 9.53
N GLU A 26 -36.79 -42.34 9.84
CA GLU A 26 -35.54 -42.23 9.11
C GLU A 26 -34.64 -43.36 9.61
N PHE A 27 -34.43 -44.37 8.76
CA PHE A 27 -33.49 -45.43 9.07
C PHE A 27 -32.08 -44.85 8.94
N GLU A 28 -31.42 -44.63 10.09
CA GLU A 28 -30.02 -44.26 10.11
C GLU A 28 -29.16 -45.41 9.59
N PHE A 29 -28.13 -45.07 8.81
CA PHE A 29 -27.13 -46.03 8.38
C PHE A 29 -26.39 -46.58 9.61
N GLY A 30 -26.29 -47.90 9.68
CA GLY A 30 -25.43 -48.57 10.65
C GLY A 30 -23.97 -48.12 10.48
N PRO A 31 -23.16 -48.19 11.54
CA PRO A 31 -21.78 -47.70 11.54
C PRO A 31 -20.91 -48.29 10.42
N TYR A 32 -21.17 -49.54 10.05
CA TYR A 32 -20.43 -50.29 9.03
C TYR A 32 -21.01 -50.18 7.61
N SER A 33 -22.12 -49.44 7.43
CA SER A 33 -22.69 -49.23 6.09
C SER A 33 -21.77 -48.34 5.28
N ILE A 34 -21.44 -48.76 4.05
CA ILE A 34 -20.62 -47.96 3.13
C ILE A 34 -21.39 -46.70 2.71
N GLN A 35 -20.78 -45.55 2.99
CA GLN A 35 -21.28 -44.23 2.64
C GLN A 35 -20.42 -43.62 1.54
N GLU A 36 -21.05 -42.81 0.68
CA GLU A 36 -20.37 -41.99 -0.34
C GLU A 36 -19.30 -42.76 -1.12
N MET A 37 -19.72 -43.81 -1.83
CA MET A 37 -18.86 -44.58 -2.70
C MET A 37 -18.56 -43.79 -3.98
N ASP A 38 -17.29 -43.48 -4.22
CA ASP A 38 -16.80 -42.85 -5.45
C ASP A 38 -15.87 -43.81 -6.19
N ILE A 39 -16.07 -43.90 -7.51
CA ILE A 39 -15.18 -44.58 -8.45
C ILE A 39 -14.64 -43.54 -9.40
N VAL A 40 -13.32 -43.37 -9.44
CA VAL A 40 -12.65 -42.43 -10.34
C VAL A 40 -11.65 -43.18 -11.18
N TYR A 41 -11.81 -43.17 -12.50
CA TYR A 41 -10.79 -43.67 -13.41
C TYR A 41 -9.84 -42.56 -13.83
N SER A 42 -8.53 -42.79 -13.65
CA SER A 42 -7.44 -41.97 -14.15
C SER A 42 -6.95 -42.54 -15.48
N GLU A 43 -7.18 -41.82 -16.58
CA GLU A 43 -6.67 -42.20 -17.90
C GLU A 43 -5.13 -42.10 -17.95
N GLN A 44 -4.56 -41.04 -17.35
CA GLN A 44 -3.13 -40.78 -17.37
C GLN A 44 -2.31 -41.88 -16.67
N GLU A 45 -2.77 -42.34 -15.51
CA GLU A 45 -2.09 -43.38 -14.73
C GLU A 45 -2.56 -44.80 -15.07
N ASP A 46 -3.65 -44.90 -15.85
CA ASP A 46 -4.36 -46.15 -16.16
C ASP A 46 -4.77 -46.90 -14.88
N VAL A 47 -5.44 -46.18 -13.96
CA VAL A 47 -5.80 -46.67 -12.63
C VAL A 47 -7.23 -46.29 -12.28
N THR A 48 -8.01 -47.26 -11.76
CA THR A 48 -9.33 -47.00 -11.18
C THR A 48 -9.25 -46.91 -9.65
N PHE A 49 -9.62 -45.75 -9.11
CA PHE A 49 -9.70 -45.44 -7.68
C PHE A 49 -11.09 -45.75 -7.14
N LEU A 50 -11.14 -46.48 -6.03
CA LEU A 50 -12.32 -46.69 -5.20
C LEU A 50 -12.11 -45.96 -3.90
N THR A 51 -13.06 -45.11 -3.52
CA THR A 51 -13.04 -44.44 -2.21
C THR A 51 -14.40 -44.52 -1.56
N TRP A 52 -14.42 -44.71 -0.25
CA TRP A 52 -15.65 -44.82 0.52
C TRP A 52 -15.46 -44.41 1.96
N ARG A 53 -16.59 -44.23 2.66
CA ARG A 53 -16.63 -43.82 4.06
C ARG A 53 -17.39 -44.81 4.92
N LEU A 54 -16.95 -44.94 6.17
CA LEU A 54 -17.71 -45.50 7.28
C LEU A 54 -17.93 -44.41 8.34
N ARG A 55 -18.94 -44.59 9.19
CA ARG A 55 -19.18 -43.65 10.31
C ARG A 55 -17.99 -43.64 11.26
N GLU A 56 -17.79 -42.53 11.96
CA GLU A 56 -16.69 -42.37 12.91
C GLU A 56 -16.71 -43.36 14.08
N ASP A 57 -17.90 -43.85 14.46
CA ASP A 57 -18.11 -44.84 15.52
C ASP A 57 -17.95 -46.31 15.07
N ALA A 58 -17.57 -46.56 13.81
CA ALA A 58 -17.26 -47.90 13.33
C ALA A 58 -15.99 -48.46 13.98
N ASP A 59 -16.08 -49.67 14.55
CA ASP A 59 -14.92 -50.44 15.00
C ASP A 59 -14.17 -51.03 13.80
N LEU A 60 -13.00 -50.46 13.50
CA LEU A 60 -12.24 -50.79 12.30
C LEU A 60 -11.58 -52.17 12.35
N ASP A 61 -11.37 -52.73 13.55
CA ASP A 61 -10.71 -54.03 13.70
C ASP A 61 -11.66 -55.19 13.36
N ARG A 62 -12.96 -54.91 13.25
CA ARG A 62 -14.03 -55.91 13.06
C ARG A 62 -14.68 -55.85 11.68
N VAL A 63 -14.18 -54.99 10.79
CA VAL A 63 -14.71 -54.80 9.45
C VAL A 63 -13.65 -55.09 8.41
N ARG A 64 -14.05 -55.88 7.40
CA ARG A 64 -13.27 -56.08 6.17
C ARG A 64 -14.12 -55.72 4.96
N PHE A 65 -13.49 -55.44 3.84
CA PHE A 65 -14.18 -55.04 2.62
C PHE A 65 -14.04 -56.10 1.55
N GLU A 66 -15.12 -56.32 0.82
CA GLU A 66 -15.15 -57.21 -0.34
C GLU A 66 -15.62 -56.43 -1.57
N VAL A 67 -14.95 -56.60 -2.70
CA VAL A 67 -15.36 -56.05 -4.00
C VAL A 67 -16.05 -57.12 -4.82
N LYS A 68 -16.97 -56.72 -5.68
CA LYS A 68 -17.60 -57.60 -6.67
C LYS A 68 -16.74 -57.69 -7.93
N GLU A 69 -16.27 -58.89 -8.28
CA GLU A 69 -15.66 -59.23 -9.56
C GLU A 69 -16.53 -60.25 -10.29
N GLY A 70 -17.23 -59.81 -11.35
CA GLY A 70 -18.26 -60.62 -12.00
C GLY A 70 -19.38 -60.97 -11.02
N ASP A 71 -19.58 -62.26 -10.75
CA ASP A 71 -20.56 -62.77 -9.78
C ASP A 71 -19.93 -63.21 -8.44
N VAL A 72 -18.64 -62.96 -8.24
CA VAL A 72 -17.87 -63.36 -7.05
C VAL A 72 -17.52 -62.14 -6.21
N TRP A 73 -17.50 -62.31 -4.89
CA TRP A 73 -17.02 -61.31 -3.94
C TRP A 73 -15.61 -61.67 -3.48
N GLU A 74 -14.68 -60.74 -3.63
CA GLU A 74 -13.27 -60.91 -3.30
C GLU A 74 -12.85 -59.96 -2.19
N ASN A 75 -12.01 -60.43 -1.27
CA ASN A 75 -11.52 -59.59 -0.17
C ASN A 75 -10.55 -58.52 -0.69
N LEU A 76 -10.75 -57.29 -0.24
CA LEU A 76 -9.79 -56.21 -0.44
C LEU A 76 -8.75 -56.22 0.68
N ASP A 77 -7.49 -56.37 0.30
CA ASP A 77 -6.37 -56.05 1.18
C ASP A 77 -5.85 -54.65 0.86
N LEU A 78 -6.21 -53.67 1.70
CA LEU A 78 -5.83 -52.26 1.49
C LEU A 78 -4.31 -52.05 1.47
N LYS A 79 -3.52 -53.01 1.98
CA LYS A 79 -2.05 -52.97 1.92
C LYS A 79 -1.52 -53.31 0.52
N GLU A 80 -2.28 -54.08 -0.25
CA GLU A 80 -1.97 -54.52 -1.62
C GLU A 80 -2.40 -53.52 -2.70
N ALA A 81 -3.06 -52.42 -2.33
CA ALA A 81 -3.45 -51.37 -3.26
C ALA A 81 -2.23 -50.69 -3.93
N ILE A 82 -2.42 -50.11 -5.12
CA ILE A 82 -1.38 -49.36 -5.84
C ILE A 82 -0.85 -48.19 -5.01
N PHE A 83 -1.75 -47.49 -4.29
CA PHE A 83 -1.43 -46.46 -3.31
C PHE A 83 -1.89 -46.91 -1.91
N PRO A 84 -1.08 -47.72 -1.20
CA PRO A 84 -1.45 -48.25 0.10
C PRO A 84 -1.76 -47.11 1.08
N SER A 85 -2.90 -47.21 1.76
CA SER A 85 -3.28 -46.24 2.77
C SER A 85 -3.98 -46.97 3.92
N ALA A 86 -3.52 -46.70 5.14
CA ALA A 86 -4.26 -47.08 6.33
C ALA A 86 -5.58 -46.28 6.40
N PRO A 87 -6.62 -46.80 7.07
CA PRO A 87 -7.85 -46.03 7.31
C PRO A 87 -7.53 -44.65 7.90
N PHE A 88 -8.22 -43.62 7.44
CA PHE A 88 -7.92 -42.25 7.84
C PHE A 88 -9.17 -41.41 8.08
N LYS A 89 -9.05 -40.39 8.93
CA LYS A 89 -10.16 -39.47 9.22
C LYS A 89 -10.41 -38.51 8.05
N CYS A 90 -11.69 -38.29 7.74
CA CYS A 90 -12.16 -37.37 6.70
C CYS A 90 -13.46 -36.69 7.16
N GLY A 91 -13.34 -35.64 7.96
CA GLY A 91 -14.47 -35.08 8.71
C GLY A 91 -14.90 -36.03 9.83
N ALA A 92 -16.22 -36.21 10.01
CA ALA A 92 -16.81 -37.09 11.03
C ALA A 92 -16.93 -38.57 10.56
N SER A 93 -15.98 -39.04 9.76
CA SER A 93 -16.02 -40.37 9.14
C SER A 93 -14.62 -40.97 9.02
N TRP A 94 -14.58 -42.29 8.87
CA TRP A 94 -13.40 -43.04 8.45
C TRP A 94 -13.44 -43.22 6.94
N CYS A 95 -12.37 -42.83 6.25
CA CYS A 95 -12.20 -42.99 4.83
C CYS A 95 -11.23 -44.10 4.50
N PHE A 96 -11.49 -44.71 3.35
CA PHE A 96 -10.74 -45.81 2.80
C PHE A 96 -10.56 -45.58 1.31
N GLN A 97 -9.49 -46.15 0.78
CA GLN A 97 -9.22 -46.15 -0.65
C GLN A 97 -8.66 -47.50 -1.09
N TYR A 98 -8.93 -47.85 -2.34
CA TYR A 98 -8.33 -48.98 -3.03
C TYR A 98 -8.15 -48.63 -4.50
N GLN A 99 -7.18 -49.22 -5.19
CA GLN A 99 -6.92 -48.95 -6.60
C GLN A 99 -6.60 -50.22 -7.38
N TRP A 100 -7.07 -50.27 -8.64
CA TRP A 100 -6.70 -51.30 -9.62
C TRP A 100 -6.08 -50.69 -10.86
N ASP A 101 -5.23 -51.46 -11.52
CA ASP A 101 -4.79 -51.16 -12.87
C ASP A 101 -5.96 -51.30 -13.85
N GLY A 102 -5.96 -50.41 -14.84
CA GLY A 102 -6.93 -50.38 -15.91
C GLY A 102 -8.24 -49.72 -15.54
N TYR A 103 -9.05 -49.50 -16.58
CA TYR A 103 -10.45 -49.14 -16.45
C TYR A 103 -11.28 -50.27 -15.84
N ARG A 104 -12.08 -49.96 -14.80
CA ARG A 104 -13.03 -50.88 -14.19
C ARG A 104 -14.41 -50.24 -14.06
N SER A 105 -15.45 -51.04 -14.32
CA SER A 105 -16.84 -50.64 -14.15
C SER A 105 -17.67 -51.79 -13.57
N TRP A 106 -18.76 -51.43 -12.89
CA TRP A 106 -19.61 -52.37 -12.18
C TRP A 106 -21.07 -52.15 -12.55
N THR A 107 -21.83 -53.24 -12.58
CA THR A 107 -23.29 -53.22 -12.64
C THR A 107 -23.84 -53.49 -11.24
N GLY A 108 -24.31 -52.42 -10.59
CA GLY A 108 -24.78 -52.44 -9.19
C GLY A 108 -23.68 -52.13 -8.17
N PRO A 109 -23.92 -52.40 -6.87
CA PRO A 109 -22.98 -52.09 -5.79
C PRO A 109 -21.61 -52.77 -5.99
N PRO A 110 -20.52 -51.99 -6.18
CA PRO A 110 -19.19 -52.54 -6.41
C PRO A 110 -18.56 -53.12 -5.14
N LEU A 111 -18.96 -52.64 -3.97
CA LEU A 111 -18.28 -52.88 -2.71
C LEU A 111 -19.29 -53.30 -1.63
N ARG A 112 -18.87 -54.15 -0.71
CA ARG A 112 -19.59 -54.42 0.54
C ARG A 112 -18.62 -54.46 1.71
N SER A 113 -19.08 -54.04 2.88
CA SER A 113 -18.38 -54.30 4.14
C SER A 113 -18.90 -55.61 4.73
N VAL A 114 -18.02 -56.30 5.44
CA VAL A 114 -18.31 -57.54 6.17
C VAL A 114 -17.88 -57.33 7.60
N HIS A 115 -18.87 -57.22 8.50
CA HIS A 115 -18.64 -57.16 9.93
C HIS A 115 -18.67 -58.58 10.51
N GLU A 116 -17.78 -58.88 11.46
CA GLU A 116 -17.64 -60.22 12.03
C GLU A 116 -18.95 -60.80 12.60
N ASP A 117 -19.75 -59.97 13.29
CA ASP A 117 -20.99 -60.41 13.94
C ASP A 117 -22.27 -59.97 13.22
N GLU A 118 -22.22 -58.84 12.50
CA GLU A 118 -23.42 -58.16 11.97
C GLU A 118 -23.69 -58.49 10.50
N GLY A 119 -22.78 -59.24 9.86
CA GLY A 119 -22.93 -59.69 8.48
C GLY A 119 -22.51 -58.65 7.46
N TYR A 120 -23.27 -58.54 6.38
CA TYR A 120 -22.87 -57.81 5.17
C TYR A 120 -23.63 -56.51 5.00
N PHE A 121 -22.92 -55.42 4.68
CA PHE A 121 -23.54 -54.15 4.29
C PHE A 121 -23.07 -53.78 2.89
N ALA A 122 -23.97 -53.82 1.93
CA ALA A 122 -23.67 -53.41 0.55
C ALA A 122 -23.48 -51.89 0.46
N SER A 123 -22.62 -51.45 -0.46
CA SER A 123 -22.56 -50.04 -0.83
C SER A 123 -23.85 -49.60 -1.51
N ARG A 124 -24.08 -48.28 -1.49
CA ARG A 124 -24.98 -47.65 -2.44
C ARG A 124 -24.39 -47.71 -3.87
N GLU A 125 -25.19 -47.29 -4.84
CA GLU A 125 -24.66 -47.01 -6.18
C GLU A 125 -23.52 -46.01 -6.08
N ALA A 126 -22.41 -46.34 -6.75
CA ALA A 126 -21.22 -45.51 -6.75
C ALA A 126 -21.39 -44.32 -7.69
N ARG A 127 -20.79 -43.20 -7.32
CA ARG A 127 -20.61 -42.08 -8.24
C ARG A 127 -19.37 -42.36 -9.09
N THR A 128 -19.56 -42.65 -10.37
CA THR A 128 -18.47 -42.93 -11.30
C THR A 128 -18.07 -41.68 -12.06
N ARG A 129 -16.76 -41.43 -12.14
CA ARG A 129 -16.16 -40.30 -12.88
C ARG A 129 -14.88 -40.75 -13.57
N GLU A 130 -14.46 -40.00 -14.57
CA GLU A 130 -13.22 -40.22 -15.32
C GLU A 130 -12.44 -38.90 -15.38
N VAL A 131 -11.12 -38.97 -15.27
CA VAL A 131 -10.22 -37.82 -15.40
C VAL A 131 -9.12 -38.13 -16.41
N GLY A 132 -8.97 -37.24 -17.40
CA GLY A 132 -7.95 -37.38 -18.44
C GLY A 132 -6.54 -37.18 -17.88
N THR A 133 -6.30 -36.04 -17.22
CA THR A 133 -5.03 -35.71 -16.56
C THR A 133 -5.19 -35.87 -15.05
N THR A 134 -4.29 -36.61 -14.42
CA THR A 134 -4.33 -36.87 -12.97
C THR A 134 -3.23 -36.16 -12.21
N ILE A 135 -2.07 -35.96 -12.83
CA ILE A 135 -0.93 -35.24 -12.27
C ILE A 135 -0.54 -34.18 -13.29
N SER A 136 -0.58 -32.93 -12.87
CA SER A 136 0.03 -31.80 -13.59
C SER A 136 0.78 -30.91 -12.62
N ILE A 137 1.86 -30.30 -13.10
CA ILE A 137 2.71 -29.40 -12.31
C ILE A 137 2.96 -28.13 -13.11
N GLN A 138 3.03 -27.00 -12.44
CA GLN A 138 3.42 -25.71 -13.01
C GLN A 138 4.42 -25.04 -12.06
N PRO A 139 5.66 -25.53 -12.03
CA PRO A 139 6.60 -25.20 -10.97
C PRO A 139 7.04 -23.74 -11.04
N ILE A 140 7.15 -23.12 -9.87
CA ILE A 140 7.57 -21.72 -9.69
C ILE A 140 8.72 -21.69 -8.69
N ALA A 141 9.82 -21.06 -9.09
CA ALA A 141 10.94 -20.82 -8.18
C ALA A 141 10.55 -19.76 -7.16
N LEU A 142 11.00 -19.95 -5.93
CA LEU A 142 10.68 -19.12 -4.78
C LEU A 142 11.95 -18.58 -4.13
N GLY A 143 11.76 -17.54 -3.31
CA GLY A 143 12.85 -16.87 -2.61
C GLY A 143 13.91 -16.37 -3.58
N LYS A 144 15.18 -16.56 -3.21
CA LYS A 144 16.33 -16.28 -4.08
C LYS A 144 16.73 -17.49 -4.91
N ASN A 145 15.76 -18.25 -5.43
CA ASN A 145 15.96 -19.52 -6.13
C ASN A 145 16.47 -20.65 -5.20
N ASP A 146 16.15 -20.60 -3.92
CA ASP A 146 16.52 -21.61 -2.92
C ASP A 146 15.43 -22.68 -2.73
N SER A 147 14.28 -22.49 -3.36
CA SER A 147 13.13 -23.38 -3.26
C SER A 147 12.28 -23.32 -4.52
N ILE A 148 11.52 -24.39 -4.77
CA ILE A 148 10.58 -24.49 -5.89
C ILE A 148 9.24 -24.95 -5.31
N ASP A 149 8.16 -24.25 -5.64
CA ASP A 149 6.82 -24.81 -5.48
C ASP A 149 6.48 -25.59 -6.74
N PRO A 150 6.19 -26.90 -6.68
CA PRO A 150 5.76 -27.67 -7.84
C PRO A 150 4.45 -27.17 -8.47
N VAL A 151 3.61 -26.49 -7.70
CA VAL A 151 2.20 -26.20 -8.01
C VAL A 151 1.53 -27.47 -8.55
N LEU A 152 1.55 -28.52 -7.72
CA LEU A 152 1.01 -29.83 -8.07
C LEU A 152 -0.52 -29.78 -8.04
N GLU A 153 -1.12 -30.16 -9.16
CA GLU A 153 -2.54 -30.42 -9.30
C GLU A 153 -2.79 -31.92 -9.43
N ASP A 154 -3.59 -32.46 -8.51
CA ASP A 154 -4.06 -33.85 -8.53
C ASP A 154 -5.53 -33.89 -9.01
N GLY A 155 -5.73 -34.26 -10.27
CA GLY A 155 -7.05 -34.33 -10.90
C GLY A 155 -8.02 -35.30 -10.21
N VAL A 156 -7.52 -36.37 -9.59
CA VAL A 156 -8.35 -37.27 -8.79
C VAL A 156 -8.79 -36.56 -7.51
N ALA A 157 -7.88 -35.87 -6.81
CA ALA A 157 -8.20 -35.13 -5.59
C ALA A 157 -9.15 -33.95 -5.85
N LEU A 158 -9.08 -33.29 -7.01
CA LEU A 158 -9.96 -32.18 -7.41
C LEU A 158 -11.44 -32.58 -7.51
N LEU A 159 -11.73 -33.84 -7.83
CA LEU A 159 -13.09 -34.38 -7.81
C LEU A 159 -13.65 -34.54 -6.37
N GLN A 160 -12.84 -34.24 -5.36
CA GLN A 160 -13.10 -34.40 -3.93
C GLN A 160 -13.43 -35.82 -3.42
N PRO A 161 -12.97 -36.93 -4.04
CA PRO A 161 -12.93 -38.20 -3.34
C PRO A 161 -11.88 -38.12 -2.22
N PRO A 162 -12.11 -38.77 -1.07
CA PRO A 162 -11.11 -38.82 -0.02
C PRO A 162 -9.96 -39.74 -0.45
N THR A 163 -8.89 -39.17 -1.00
CA THR A 163 -7.68 -39.89 -1.41
C THR A 163 -6.47 -39.45 -0.61
N ARG A 164 -5.50 -40.35 -0.48
CA ARG A 164 -4.16 -40.15 0.08
C ARG A 164 -3.14 -40.70 -0.89
N ARG A 165 -2.33 -39.79 -1.41
CA ARG A 165 -1.24 -40.09 -2.34
C ARG A 165 -0.03 -39.30 -1.90
N ASN A 166 1.13 -39.94 -2.00
CA ASN A 166 2.41 -39.28 -1.77
C ASN A 166 3.11 -39.16 -3.11
N PHE A 167 3.91 -38.11 -3.25
CA PHE A 167 4.64 -37.81 -4.48
C PHE A 167 6.12 -37.68 -4.14
N ASP A 168 6.96 -38.16 -5.05
CA ASP A 168 8.38 -37.84 -5.07
C ASP A 168 8.66 -36.90 -6.24
N TRP A 169 9.80 -36.23 -6.16
CA TRP A 169 10.26 -35.33 -7.20
C TRP A 169 11.76 -35.30 -7.33
N GLU A 170 12.21 -34.85 -8.49
CA GLU A 170 13.61 -34.57 -8.81
C GLU A 170 13.70 -33.28 -9.64
N LEU A 171 14.74 -32.48 -9.40
CA LEU A 171 15.16 -31.45 -10.36
C LEU A 171 16.23 -32.06 -11.28
N ARG A 172 15.97 -32.07 -12.59
CA ARG A 172 16.91 -32.56 -13.61
C ARG A 172 17.38 -31.42 -14.50
N THR A 173 18.64 -31.45 -14.90
CA THR A 173 19.18 -30.52 -15.90
C THR A 173 18.87 -30.95 -17.34
N GLY A 174 18.98 -30.02 -18.28
CA GLY A 174 18.86 -30.25 -19.71
C GLY A 174 17.69 -29.49 -20.34
N ALA A 175 17.72 -29.34 -21.66
CA ALA A 175 16.56 -28.80 -22.37
C ALA A 175 15.37 -29.76 -22.25
N PHE A 176 14.16 -29.21 -22.17
CA PHE A 176 12.92 -30.01 -22.11
C PHE A 176 12.91 -31.10 -23.20
N PRO A 177 12.67 -32.39 -22.86
CA PRO A 177 12.06 -32.92 -21.64
C PRO A 177 13.02 -33.25 -20.46
N CYS A 178 14.22 -32.66 -20.43
CA CYS A 178 15.16 -32.74 -19.31
C CYS A 178 15.63 -34.16 -18.94
N GLU A 179 16.14 -34.89 -19.95
CA GLU A 179 16.76 -36.22 -19.80
C GLU A 179 18.19 -36.17 -19.17
N GLY A 180 18.59 -35.03 -18.59
CA GLY A 180 19.91 -34.86 -18.01
C GLY A 180 20.05 -35.41 -16.59
N THR A 181 21.05 -34.89 -15.87
CA THR A 181 21.41 -35.43 -14.54
C THR A 181 20.49 -34.86 -13.47
N ALA A 182 20.02 -35.72 -12.57
CA ALA A 182 19.31 -35.29 -11.36
C ALA A 182 20.27 -34.51 -10.46
N LEU A 183 19.90 -33.27 -10.12
CA LEU A 183 20.67 -32.42 -9.20
C LEU A 183 20.32 -32.74 -7.75
N PHE A 184 19.02 -32.92 -7.47
CA PHE A 184 18.49 -33.23 -6.15
C PHE A 184 17.05 -33.73 -6.29
N GLY A 185 16.52 -34.33 -5.23
CA GLY A 185 15.16 -34.85 -5.19
C GLY A 185 14.82 -35.43 -3.84
N GLY A 186 13.55 -35.76 -3.64
CA GLY A 186 13.06 -36.32 -2.40
C GLY A 186 11.53 -36.41 -2.37
N GLU A 187 10.99 -36.51 -1.16
CA GLU A 187 9.55 -36.45 -0.96
C GLU A 187 9.03 -35.03 -1.23
N LEU A 188 7.90 -34.93 -1.93
CA LEU A 188 7.35 -33.65 -2.35
C LEU A 188 6.79 -32.89 -1.15
N SER A 189 7.46 -31.78 -0.84
CA SER A 189 6.96 -30.71 0.00
C SER A 189 6.38 -29.62 -0.92
N PRO A 190 5.34 -28.88 -0.49
CA PRO A 190 4.88 -27.69 -1.22
C PRO A 190 5.99 -26.65 -1.42
N PHE A 191 7.08 -26.75 -0.67
CA PHE A 191 8.32 -26.00 -0.86
C PHE A 191 9.48 -26.98 -0.94
N ALA A 192 9.85 -27.35 -2.17
CA ALA A 192 10.97 -28.22 -2.46
C ALA A 192 12.26 -27.41 -2.37
N ALA A 193 13.04 -27.58 -1.30
CA ALA A 193 14.30 -26.89 -1.12
C ALA A 193 15.34 -27.33 -2.17
N VAL A 194 16.08 -26.36 -2.69
CA VAL A 194 17.14 -26.55 -3.67
C VAL A 194 18.49 -26.32 -3.01
N SER A 195 19.30 -27.39 -2.89
CA SER A 195 20.59 -27.31 -2.20
C SER A 195 21.74 -26.79 -3.06
N ASP A 196 21.62 -26.87 -4.39
CA ASP A 196 22.65 -26.46 -5.33
C ASP A 196 22.23 -25.18 -6.07
N PRO A 197 22.81 -24.00 -5.74
CA PRO A 197 22.42 -22.74 -6.34
C PRO A 197 22.77 -22.63 -7.83
N THR A 198 23.58 -23.53 -8.37
CA THR A 198 23.99 -23.49 -9.79
C THR A 198 22.88 -23.94 -10.75
N TRP A 199 21.77 -24.47 -10.23
CA TRP A 199 20.63 -24.88 -11.06
C TRP A 199 20.08 -23.74 -11.93
N VAL A 200 20.25 -22.49 -11.50
CA VAL A 200 19.80 -21.30 -12.25
C VAL A 200 20.64 -21.00 -13.50
N GLU A 201 21.81 -21.64 -13.63
CA GLU A 201 22.74 -21.42 -14.74
C GLU A 201 22.49 -22.33 -15.94
N VAL A 202 21.55 -23.28 -15.82
CA VAL A 202 21.26 -24.30 -16.82
C VAL A 202 19.76 -24.47 -16.99
N ASP A 203 19.34 -24.98 -18.15
CA ASP A 203 17.95 -25.41 -18.30
C ASP A 203 17.66 -26.55 -17.32
N ALA A 204 16.53 -26.44 -16.61
CA ALA A 204 16.11 -27.42 -15.62
C ALA A 204 14.61 -27.72 -15.73
N CYS A 205 14.24 -28.94 -15.36
CA CYS A 205 12.85 -29.34 -15.19
C CYS A 205 12.63 -29.96 -13.82
N LEU A 206 11.43 -29.72 -13.29
CA LEU A 206 10.91 -30.48 -12.18
C LEU A 206 10.25 -31.74 -12.75
N VAL A 207 10.60 -32.88 -12.18
CA VAL A 207 10.01 -34.17 -12.47
C VAL A 207 9.27 -34.62 -11.23
N VAL A 208 7.99 -34.97 -11.37
CA VAL A 208 7.14 -35.43 -10.26
C VAL A 208 6.48 -36.74 -10.65
N TRP A 209 6.38 -37.66 -9.70
CA TRP A 209 5.61 -38.90 -9.86
C TRP A 209 4.97 -39.31 -8.54
N ALA A 210 3.86 -40.05 -8.62
CA ALA A 210 3.22 -40.60 -7.44
C ALA A 210 3.98 -41.84 -6.93
N LYS A 211 4.16 -41.96 -5.61
CA LYS A 211 4.73 -43.15 -4.96
C LYS A 211 3.75 -44.30 -5.04
N ARG A 212 4.04 -45.26 -5.93
CA ARG A 212 3.24 -46.48 -6.10
C ARG A 212 3.96 -47.68 -5.48
N ARG A 213 3.18 -48.65 -4.99
CA ARG A 213 3.71 -49.92 -4.47
C ARG A 213 4.34 -50.79 -5.56
N ASP A 214 3.79 -50.75 -6.77
CA ASP A 214 4.23 -51.55 -7.93
C ASP A 214 5.51 -51.01 -8.61
N GLU A 215 6.08 -49.94 -8.06
CA GLU A 215 7.27 -49.24 -8.58
C GLU A 215 7.13 -48.68 -10.00
N ARG A 216 5.93 -48.73 -10.62
CA ARG A 216 5.70 -48.12 -11.93
C ARG A 216 5.77 -46.61 -11.79
N ARG A 217 6.65 -45.96 -12.56
CA ARG A 217 6.80 -44.50 -12.56
C ARG A 217 6.13 -43.89 -13.77
N LEU A 218 5.06 -43.13 -13.53
CA LEU A 218 4.58 -42.15 -14.48
C LEU A 218 5.21 -40.81 -14.12
N GLU A 219 6.26 -40.44 -14.85
CA GLU A 219 6.96 -39.16 -14.65
C GLU A 219 6.22 -38.04 -15.40
N VAL A 220 5.93 -36.96 -14.68
CA VAL A 220 5.42 -35.70 -15.23
C VAL A 220 6.53 -34.67 -15.15
N PHE A 221 6.79 -34.00 -16.27
CA PHE A 221 7.89 -33.05 -16.43
C PHE A 221 7.33 -31.66 -16.70
N SER A 222 7.91 -30.66 -16.06
CA SER A 222 7.70 -29.27 -16.44
C SER A 222 8.99 -28.48 -16.32
N PRO A 223 9.32 -27.61 -17.31
CA PRO A 223 10.45 -26.71 -17.18
C PRO A 223 10.28 -25.80 -15.95
N VAL A 224 11.38 -25.52 -15.27
CA VAL A 224 11.43 -24.58 -14.15
C VAL A 224 12.27 -23.40 -14.59
N LYS A 225 11.74 -22.20 -14.39
CA LYS A 225 12.49 -20.97 -14.60
C LYS A 225 12.96 -20.41 -13.26
N PRO A 226 14.19 -19.90 -13.16
CA PRO A 226 14.63 -19.14 -12.00
C PRO A 226 13.73 -17.92 -11.79
N ALA A 227 13.37 -17.64 -10.54
CA ALA A 227 12.75 -16.40 -10.12
C ALA A 227 13.70 -15.22 -10.32
N ALA A 228 13.11 -14.04 -10.56
CA ALA A 228 13.83 -12.78 -10.64
C ALA A 228 14.73 -12.59 -9.41
N GLN A 229 16.02 -12.35 -9.64
CA GLN A 229 16.96 -12.01 -8.57
C GLN A 229 16.90 -10.50 -8.36
N THR A 230 16.41 -10.10 -7.19
CA THR A 230 16.21 -8.70 -6.86
C THR A 230 16.89 -8.32 -5.56
N PHE A 231 17.12 -7.02 -5.41
CA PHE A 231 17.44 -6.38 -4.14
C PHE A 231 16.80 -4.99 -4.14
N TRP A 232 16.54 -4.46 -2.95
CA TRP A 232 15.94 -3.14 -2.80
C TRP A 232 16.92 -2.14 -2.21
N VAL A 233 16.68 -0.87 -2.50
CA VAL A 233 17.44 0.26 -1.97
C VAL A 233 16.45 1.35 -1.57
N GLU A 234 16.65 1.91 -0.38
CA GLU A 234 15.95 3.11 0.06
C GLU A 234 16.85 4.33 -0.18
N ALA A 235 16.34 5.30 -0.93
CA ALA A 235 16.96 6.61 -1.06
C ALA A 235 16.17 7.63 -0.25
N ARG A 236 16.92 8.52 0.41
CA ARG A 236 16.38 9.65 1.15
C ARG A 236 16.90 10.93 0.53
N TYR A 237 15.98 11.82 0.21
CA TYR A 237 16.31 13.15 -0.26
C TYR A 237 15.63 14.18 0.60
N THR A 238 16.42 15.14 1.05
CA THR A 238 15.89 16.30 1.74
C THR A 238 16.18 17.53 0.90
N PRO A 239 15.15 18.25 0.43
CA PRO A 239 15.34 19.47 -0.34
C PRO A 239 16.22 20.47 0.41
N GLU A 240 16.97 21.25 -0.36
CA GLU A 240 17.72 22.39 0.19
C GLU A 240 16.76 23.46 0.71
N VAL A 241 17.19 24.14 1.77
CA VAL A 241 16.40 25.18 2.43
C VAL A 241 17.18 26.47 2.36
N GLU A 242 16.58 27.48 1.75
CA GLU A 242 17.11 28.83 1.65
C GLU A 242 16.42 29.74 2.68
N GLU A 243 17.14 30.74 3.16
CA GLU A 243 16.57 31.82 3.96
C GLU A 243 16.28 33.00 3.04
N ALA A 244 15.02 33.42 2.98
CA ALA A 244 14.63 34.55 2.14
C ALA A 244 15.21 35.85 2.72
N PRO A 245 15.80 36.74 1.91
CA PRO A 245 16.14 38.10 2.34
C PRO A 245 14.89 38.83 2.84
N ILE A 246 15.04 39.56 3.95
CA ILE A 246 13.92 40.22 4.62
C ILE A 246 14.07 41.72 4.47
N ALA A 247 13.02 42.37 4.00
CA ALA A 247 12.83 43.80 4.15
C ALA A 247 11.67 44.06 5.10
N TYR A 248 11.74 45.14 5.86
CA TYR A 248 10.62 45.55 6.72
C TYR A 248 10.46 47.05 6.75
N ASN A 249 9.26 47.47 7.09
CA ASN A 249 8.91 48.86 7.33
C ASN A 249 7.88 48.95 8.45
N ILE A 250 7.76 50.15 9.01
CA ILE A 250 6.87 50.40 10.13
C ILE A 250 5.95 51.56 9.77
N LEU A 251 4.65 51.36 9.91
CA LEU A 251 3.62 52.38 9.77
C LEU A 251 3.07 52.72 11.15
N PHE A 252 3.39 53.92 11.65
CA PHE A 252 2.86 54.40 12.92
C PHE A 252 1.56 55.17 12.73
N ASP A 253 0.49 54.66 13.30
CA ASP A 253 -0.84 55.25 13.31
C ASP A 253 -1.32 55.31 14.76
N LEU A 254 -0.75 56.23 15.54
CA LEU A 254 -0.96 56.34 16.98
C LEU A 254 -1.85 57.54 17.32
N GLU A 255 -2.46 57.50 18.50
CA GLU A 255 -3.14 58.61 19.16
C GLU A 255 -2.42 58.88 20.50
N ILE A 256 -1.43 59.78 20.47
CA ILE A 256 -0.64 60.17 21.65
C ILE A 256 -0.55 61.70 21.69
N PRO A 257 -1.29 62.38 22.58
CA PRO A 257 -1.36 63.84 22.61
C PRO A 257 -0.04 64.58 22.89
N SER A 258 0.94 63.91 23.50
CA SER A 258 2.26 64.50 23.80
C SER A 258 3.25 64.17 22.68
N PRO A 259 3.80 65.18 21.97
CA PRO A 259 4.77 64.97 20.91
C PRO A 259 6.09 64.32 21.37
N GLU A 260 6.54 64.62 22.59
CA GLU A 260 7.72 63.99 23.18
C GLU A 260 7.47 62.51 23.44
N ARG A 261 6.32 62.20 24.05
CA ARG A 261 5.94 60.83 24.36
C ARG A 261 5.71 60.00 23.10
N CYS A 262 5.12 60.58 22.08
CA CYS A 262 4.89 59.88 20.82
C CYS A 262 6.22 59.49 20.16
N ARG A 263 7.18 60.43 20.09
CA ARG A 263 8.53 60.13 19.58
C ARG A 263 9.23 59.04 20.39
N GLU A 264 9.15 59.10 21.72
CA GLU A 264 9.71 58.04 22.58
C GLU A 264 9.12 56.66 22.26
N VAL A 265 7.80 56.59 22.02
CA VAL A 265 7.12 55.36 21.62
C VAL A 265 7.55 54.88 20.24
N GLN A 266 7.61 55.77 19.26
CA GLN A 266 8.05 55.45 17.90
C GLN A 266 9.48 54.92 17.90
N ASP A 267 10.41 55.63 18.53
CA ASP A 267 11.82 55.24 18.62
C ASP A 267 11.96 53.87 19.33
N THR A 268 11.27 53.69 20.46
CA THR A 268 11.33 52.43 21.22
C THR A 268 10.83 51.24 20.41
N ILE A 269 9.71 51.39 19.69
CA ILE A 269 9.13 50.30 18.89
C ILE A 269 10.03 50.00 17.68
N SER A 270 10.51 51.03 16.99
CA SER A 270 11.45 50.87 15.87
C SER A 270 12.73 50.16 16.30
N ASP A 271 13.31 50.57 17.43
CA ASP A 271 14.50 49.92 18.00
C ASP A 271 14.21 48.47 18.41
N LEU A 272 13.05 48.19 19.00
CA LEU A 272 12.65 46.82 19.37
C LEU A 272 12.53 45.89 18.16
N PHE A 273 11.92 46.34 17.06
CA PHE A 273 11.85 45.55 15.83
C PHE A 273 13.23 45.39 15.19
N ARG A 274 14.02 46.47 15.11
CA ARG A 274 15.39 46.44 14.61
C ARG A 274 16.26 45.44 15.38
N GLU A 275 16.21 45.46 16.72
CA GLU A 275 16.92 44.49 17.57
C GLU A 275 16.38 43.06 17.40
N SER A 276 15.07 42.90 17.28
CA SER A 276 14.43 41.59 17.20
C SER A 276 14.71 40.90 15.86
N PHE A 277 14.89 41.69 14.79
CA PHE A 277 15.14 41.20 13.43
C PHE A 277 16.65 41.13 13.14
N GLY A 278 17.43 42.09 13.66
CA GLY A 278 18.83 42.37 13.28
C GLY A 278 19.90 41.32 13.63
N ALA A 279 19.51 40.16 14.16
CA ALA A 279 20.43 39.06 14.43
C ALA A 279 20.41 37.95 13.36
N ARG A 280 19.67 38.12 12.26
CA ARG A 280 19.35 37.02 11.33
C ARG A 280 19.40 37.45 9.86
N GLY A 281 20.28 36.82 9.09
CA GLY A 281 20.30 36.91 7.63
C GLY A 281 20.55 38.30 7.05
N GLU A 282 20.22 38.46 5.77
CA GLU A 282 20.21 39.75 5.09
C GLU A 282 18.89 40.49 5.38
N LEU A 283 19.00 41.60 6.11
CA LEU A 283 17.89 42.41 6.59
C LEU A 283 18.02 43.85 6.09
N ALA A 284 16.92 44.42 5.57
CA ALA A 284 16.82 45.84 5.24
C ALA A 284 15.62 46.51 5.92
N GLU A 285 15.88 47.61 6.62
CA GLU A 285 14.84 48.55 7.06
C GLU A 285 14.56 49.50 5.90
N LEU A 286 13.38 49.40 5.30
CA LEU A 286 12.98 50.24 4.15
C LEU A 286 12.62 51.66 4.59
N GLY A 287 12.03 51.79 5.77
CA GLY A 287 11.68 53.09 6.35
C GLY A 287 10.59 53.02 7.40
N THR A 288 10.36 54.18 8.01
CA THR A 288 9.21 54.45 8.88
C THR A 288 8.25 55.38 8.14
N TYR A 289 6.98 55.01 8.12
CA TYR A 289 5.91 55.70 7.41
C TYR A 289 4.83 56.15 8.38
N TYR A 290 4.06 57.15 7.96
CA TYR A 290 2.98 57.74 8.72
C TYR A 290 1.77 57.97 7.81
N PRO A 291 0.55 58.02 8.36
CA PRO A 291 -0.63 58.43 7.61
C PRO A 291 -0.42 59.80 6.94
N VAL A 292 -1.11 60.03 5.82
CA VAL A 292 -1.02 61.28 5.04
C VAL A 292 -2.38 61.94 4.93
N ASP A 293 -2.41 63.26 4.77
CA ASP A 293 -3.63 63.99 4.45
C ASP A 293 -4.04 63.67 2.99
N PRO A 294 -5.24 63.15 2.74
CA PRO A 294 -5.68 62.78 1.38
C PRO A 294 -5.78 63.98 0.42
N SER A 295 -5.91 65.20 0.94
CA SER A 295 -6.11 66.42 0.15
C SER A 295 -4.80 67.12 -0.21
N THR A 296 -3.81 67.10 0.69
CA THR A 296 -2.52 67.76 0.48
C THR A 296 -1.39 66.77 0.16
N GLY A 297 -1.54 65.50 0.53
CA GLY A 297 -0.49 64.49 0.45
C GLY A 297 0.63 64.66 1.48
N GLU A 298 0.49 65.61 2.41
CA GLU A 298 1.47 65.83 3.47
C GLU A 298 1.39 64.73 4.54
N SER A 299 2.55 64.27 5.02
CA SER A 299 2.64 63.28 6.09
C SER A 299 2.21 63.87 7.42
N PHE A 300 1.35 63.15 8.14
CA PHE A 300 1.14 63.38 9.56
C PHE A 300 2.37 62.91 10.36
N ASP A 301 2.41 63.25 11.64
CA ASP A 301 3.45 62.84 12.60
C ASP A 301 3.25 61.41 13.13
N GLY A 302 2.15 60.76 12.75
CA GLY A 302 1.76 59.43 13.22
C GLY A 302 1.27 59.39 14.67
N CYS A 303 0.96 60.54 15.27
CA CYS A 303 0.58 60.69 16.68
C CYS A 303 -0.84 61.21 16.90
N ALA A 304 -1.51 61.64 15.84
CA ALA A 304 -2.91 62.07 15.86
C ALA A 304 -3.67 61.35 14.74
N GLN A 305 -4.57 60.44 15.12
CA GLN A 305 -5.38 59.71 14.16
C GLN A 305 -6.50 60.59 13.60
N SER A 306 -6.74 60.46 12.31
CA SER A 306 -7.89 61.07 11.63
C SER A 306 -8.73 60.02 10.93
N SER A 307 -10.05 60.10 11.08
CA SER A 307 -10.99 59.23 10.36
C SER A 307 -10.92 59.40 8.84
N THR A 308 -10.34 60.51 8.36
CA THR A 308 -10.21 60.81 6.92
C THR A 308 -8.80 60.62 6.40
N GLN A 309 -7.84 60.14 7.20
CA GLN A 309 -6.46 59.96 6.76
C GLN A 309 -6.36 58.95 5.61
N ASP A 310 -5.25 59.05 4.87
CA ASP A 310 -4.83 58.08 3.88
C ASP A 310 -3.44 57.53 4.24
N TYR A 311 -2.91 56.61 3.44
CA TYR A 311 -1.63 55.96 3.72
C TYR A 311 -0.65 56.07 2.54
N PRO A 312 0.67 56.17 2.79
CA PRO A 312 1.68 56.43 1.76
C PRO A 312 2.05 55.17 0.95
N THR A 313 1.05 54.42 0.51
CA THR A 313 1.15 53.10 -0.14
C THR A 313 2.09 53.10 -1.34
N SER A 314 2.01 54.10 -2.22
CA SER A 314 2.90 54.18 -3.38
C SER A 314 4.37 54.35 -3.02
N SER A 315 4.68 55.02 -1.91
CA SER A 315 6.07 55.14 -1.43
C SER A 315 6.55 53.83 -0.82
N MET A 316 5.71 53.22 0.00
CA MET A 316 5.92 51.91 0.60
C MET A 316 6.23 50.84 -0.46
N ILE A 317 5.35 50.69 -1.46
CA ILE A 317 5.53 49.73 -2.57
C ILE A 317 6.82 50.04 -3.34
N ARG A 318 7.09 51.30 -3.67
CA ARG A 318 8.30 51.69 -4.41
C ARG A 318 9.57 51.29 -3.68
N ASP A 319 9.63 51.47 -2.37
CA ASP A 319 10.84 51.17 -1.59
C ASP A 319 11.02 49.64 -1.46
N ALA A 320 9.92 48.88 -1.33
CA ALA A 320 9.93 47.42 -1.45
C ALA A 320 10.40 46.94 -2.84
N ASP A 321 9.95 47.62 -3.90
CA ASP A 321 10.35 47.39 -5.29
C ASP A 321 11.86 47.55 -5.52
N VAL A 322 12.44 48.60 -4.95
CA VAL A 322 13.88 48.86 -5.04
C VAL A 322 14.68 47.75 -4.35
N PHE A 323 14.21 47.29 -3.20
CA PHE A 323 14.83 46.16 -2.50
C PHE A 323 14.70 44.86 -3.31
N ALA A 324 13.51 44.55 -3.82
CA ALA A 324 13.25 43.33 -4.57
C ALA A 324 14.09 43.19 -5.85
N ARG A 325 14.29 44.28 -6.59
CA ARG A 325 15.12 44.29 -7.81
C ARG A 325 16.57 43.88 -7.55
N ARG A 326 17.05 43.95 -6.31
CA ARG A 326 18.39 43.50 -5.94
C ARG A 326 18.53 41.97 -5.91
N TYR A 327 17.40 41.27 -5.68
CA TYR A 327 17.37 39.84 -5.43
C TYR A 327 16.63 39.05 -6.51
N ASP A 328 16.01 39.69 -7.49
CA ASP A 328 15.35 39.05 -8.64
C ASP A 328 16.32 38.05 -9.34
N PRO A 329 15.96 36.76 -9.52
CA PRO A 329 14.63 36.14 -9.33
C PRO A 329 14.40 35.41 -8.00
N SER A 330 15.29 35.52 -7.02
CA SER A 330 15.14 34.86 -5.72
C SER A 330 13.94 35.40 -4.93
N PRO A 331 13.21 34.54 -4.21
CA PRO A 331 12.09 34.97 -3.39
C PRO A 331 12.59 35.80 -2.20
N ILE A 332 11.93 36.92 -1.96
CA ILE A 332 12.15 37.80 -0.80
C ILE A 332 10.90 37.85 0.07
N LYS A 333 11.03 38.34 1.31
CA LYS A 333 9.89 38.67 2.17
C LYS A 333 9.87 40.15 2.54
N VAL A 334 8.72 40.79 2.39
CA VAL A 334 8.48 42.15 2.90
C VAL A 334 7.54 42.09 4.10
N VAL A 335 8.01 42.55 5.25
CA VAL A 335 7.28 42.59 6.51
C VAL A 335 6.72 43.99 6.75
N TRP A 336 5.40 44.12 6.69
CA TRP A 336 4.67 45.35 6.91
C TRP A 336 4.21 45.44 8.37
N ILE A 337 4.83 46.31 9.16
CA ILE A 337 4.48 46.44 10.58
C ILE A 337 3.53 47.62 10.74
N TYR A 338 2.29 47.35 11.18
CA TYR A 338 1.31 48.40 11.50
C TYR A 338 1.17 48.54 13.01
N VAL A 339 1.29 49.77 13.50
CA VAL A 339 1.26 50.07 14.94
C VAL A 339 0.13 51.03 15.26
N ASN A 340 -0.74 50.64 16.18
CA ASN A 340 -1.88 51.42 16.65
C ASN A 340 -2.08 51.22 18.16
N ASN A 341 -2.40 52.28 18.91
CA ASN A 341 -2.61 52.22 20.36
C ASN A 341 -4.05 52.42 20.81
N ILE A 342 -5.01 52.63 19.90
CA ILE A 342 -6.42 52.83 20.22
C ILE A 342 -7.26 51.59 19.94
N ASP A 343 -8.30 51.40 20.74
CA ASP A 343 -9.22 50.26 20.66
C ASP A 343 -10.33 50.49 19.64
N VAL A 344 -9.94 50.84 18.42
CA VAL A 344 -10.83 51.05 17.28
C VAL A 344 -10.31 50.23 16.11
N PRO A 345 -11.19 49.53 15.36
CA PRO A 345 -10.77 48.84 14.15
C PRO A 345 -10.07 49.79 13.17
N PRO A 346 -9.04 49.33 12.45
CA PRO A 346 -8.41 50.13 11.43
C PRO A 346 -9.44 50.58 10.38
N ASN A 347 -9.24 51.78 9.83
CA ASN A 347 -10.08 52.29 8.75
C ASN A 347 -10.05 51.30 7.56
N SER A 348 -11.19 51.06 6.91
CA SER A 348 -11.29 50.21 5.70
C SER A 348 -10.37 50.65 4.56
N ARG A 349 -9.88 51.90 4.58
CA ARG A 349 -8.81 52.36 3.69
C ARG A 349 -7.50 51.58 3.90
N LEU A 350 -7.10 51.33 5.15
CA LEU A 350 -5.89 50.55 5.45
C LEU A 350 -6.01 49.14 4.86
N GLU A 351 -7.19 48.55 4.95
CA GLU A 351 -7.50 47.26 4.32
C GLU A 351 -7.37 47.31 2.80
N ALA A 352 -7.95 48.32 2.15
CA ALA A 352 -7.77 48.53 0.72
C ALA A 352 -6.29 48.69 0.32
N HIS A 353 -5.48 49.34 1.18
CA HIS A 353 -4.05 49.52 0.93
C HIS A 353 -3.24 48.24 1.09
N PHE A 354 -3.47 47.47 2.16
CA PHE A 354 -2.78 46.18 2.30
C PHE A 354 -3.17 45.20 1.20
N ASN A 355 -4.42 45.22 0.75
CA ASN A 355 -4.84 44.46 -0.41
C ASN A 355 -4.14 44.94 -1.68
N ALA A 356 -4.03 46.26 -1.92
CA ALA A 356 -3.32 46.80 -3.07
C ALA A 356 -1.82 46.43 -3.07
N ILE A 357 -1.17 46.47 -1.89
CA ILE A 357 0.21 46.02 -1.72
C ILE A 357 0.32 44.52 -2.05
N SER A 358 -0.60 43.70 -1.55
CA SER A 358 -0.60 42.26 -1.81
C SER A 358 -0.86 41.90 -3.27
N GLU A 359 -1.67 42.68 -3.99
CA GLU A 359 -1.99 42.46 -5.41
C GLU A 359 -0.85 42.88 -6.35
N GLU A 360 -0.19 44.02 -6.11
CA GLU A 360 0.93 44.49 -6.94
C GLU A 360 2.20 43.65 -6.74
N GLU A 361 2.33 42.97 -5.61
CA GLU A 361 3.49 42.15 -5.25
C GLU A 361 3.33 40.67 -5.60
N PHE A 362 2.63 40.28 -6.67
CA PHE A 362 2.27 38.87 -6.97
C PHE A 362 3.43 37.83 -7.00
N ASN A 363 4.69 38.26 -7.14
CA ASN A 363 5.89 37.40 -7.03
C ASN A 363 6.61 37.45 -5.66
N ARG A 364 6.11 38.23 -4.70
CA ARG A 364 6.69 38.50 -3.38
C ARG A 364 5.61 38.28 -2.33
N SER A 365 5.84 37.39 -1.39
CA SER A 365 4.85 37.16 -0.34
C SER A 365 4.98 38.24 0.73
N THR A 366 3.94 39.04 0.93
CA THR A 366 3.86 40.03 1.99
C THR A 366 3.55 39.37 3.33
N PHE A 367 4.06 39.95 4.43
CA PHE A 367 3.71 39.52 5.78
C PHE A 367 3.29 40.74 6.59
N VAL A 368 2.02 40.81 6.98
CA VAL A 368 1.50 41.94 7.75
C VAL A 368 1.57 41.60 9.24
N TRP A 369 2.29 42.42 10.01
CA TRP A 369 2.41 42.31 11.46
C TRP A 369 1.67 43.48 12.12
N GLY A 370 0.59 43.18 12.84
CA GLY A 370 -0.17 44.15 13.62
C GLY A 370 0.31 44.25 15.07
N LEU A 371 0.52 45.47 15.55
CA LEU A 371 0.66 45.79 16.97
C LEU A 371 -0.43 46.79 17.34
N GLY A 372 -1.54 46.31 17.89
CA GLY A 372 -2.79 47.07 18.03
C GLY A 372 -3.57 46.73 19.28
N ALA A 373 -4.44 47.62 19.77
CA ALA A 373 -5.42 47.24 20.79
C ALA A 373 -6.44 46.22 20.25
N ASN A 374 -7.40 45.76 21.07
CA ASN A 374 -8.30 44.65 20.71
C ASN A 374 -9.08 44.88 19.40
N GLY A 375 -9.39 46.14 19.07
CA GLY A 375 -10.01 46.53 17.80
C GLY A 375 -9.23 46.12 16.56
N LEU A 376 -7.89 46.00 16.64
CA LEU A 376 -7.05 45.51 15.55
C LEU A 376 -7.32 44.03 15.23
N LEU A 377 -7.52 43.20 16.26
CA LEU A 377 -7.83 41.77 16.09
C LEU A 377 -9.25 41.52 15.57
N GLN A 378 -10.11 42.54 15.58
CA GLN A 378 -11.48 42.48 15.06
C GLN A 378 -11.58 42.97 13.61
N SER A 379 -10.47 43.36 12.99
CA SER A 379 -10.46 43.78 11.59
C SER A 379 -10.60 42.58 10.65
N GLY A 380 -11.07 42.84 9.42
CA GLY A 380 -11.11 41.82 8.35
C GLY A 380 -9.76 41.56 7.68
N LEU A 381 -8.68 42.15 8.19
CA LEU A 381 -7.33 42.00 7.65
C LEU A 381 -6.78 40.61 7.95
N ASP A 382 -6.16 40.00 6.94
CA ASP A 382 -5.41 38.76 7.10
C ASP A 382 -4.03 39.06 7.70
N TRP A 383 -3.98 39.08 9.03
CA TRP A 383 -2.74 39.33 9.76
C TRP A 383 -1.86 38.08 9.75
N GLY A 384 -0.64 38.20 9.25
CA GLY A 384 0.37 37.15 9.40
C GLY A 384 0.77 36.96 10.88
N GLU A 385 0.82 38.05 11.64
CA GLU A 385 0.91 38.02 13.11
C GLU A 385 0.24 39.27 13.69
N ALA A 386 -0.41 39.13 14.84
CA ALA A 386 -1.05 40.26 15.50
C ALA A 386 -0.86 40.19 17.03
N MET A 387 -0.53 41.34 17.62
CA MET A 387 -0.24 41.48 19.03
C MET A 387 -1.05 42.62 19.64
N GLY A 388 -1.55 42.37 20.86
CA GLY A 388 -2.23 43.38 21.68
C GLY A 388 -1.28 44.52 22.09
N TRP A 389 -1.72 45.76 21.93
CA TRP A 389 -1.02 46.97 22.39
C TRP A 389 -0.80 46.96 23.90
N ARG A 390 0.38 47.38 24.33
CA ARG A 390 0.76 47.57 25.73
C ARG A 390 1.64 48.82 25.86
N PRO A 391 1.68 49.46 27.04
CA PRO A 391 2.63 50.55 27.28
C PRO A 391 4.06 50.11 26.99
N ILE A 392 4.89 50.98 26.41
CA ILE A 392 6.28 50.68 26.07
C ILE A 392 7.15 50.35 27.31
N GLU A 393 6.73 50.77 28.50
CA GLU A 393 7.36 50.41 29.78
C GLU A 393 7.13 48.94 30.17
N ASP A 394 6.12 48.31 29.59
CA ASP A 394 5.81 46.92 29.88
C ASP A 394 6.89 46.01 29.27
N ARG A 395 7.71 45.43 30.16
CA ARG A 395 8.77 44.50 29.77
C ARG A 395 8.24 43.27 29.01
N THR A 396 6.96 42.93 29.15
CA THR A 396 6.36 41.82 28.39
C THR A 396 6.18 42.17 26.92
N LEU A 397 6.01 43.44 26.53
CA LEU A 397 5.91 43.85 25.13
C LEU A 397 7.20 43.49 24.37
N SER A 398 8.35 43.96 24.88
CA SER A 398 9.66 43.66 24.29
C SER A 398 9.97 42.17 24.25
N ARG A 399 9.62 41.43 25.32
CA ARG A 399 9.79 39.97 25.37
C ARG A 399 8.96 39.27 24.29
N ASP A 400 7.70 39.67 24.14
CA ASP A 400 6.77 39.01 23.23
C ASP A 400 7.12 39.34 21.77
N ILE A 401 7.48 40.59 21.43
CA ILE A 401 7.96 40.95 20.08
C ILE A 401 9.19 40.11 19.72
N ARG A 402 10.16 40.03 20.64
CA ARG A 402 11.35 39.19 20.44
C ARG A 402 10.97 37.72 20.25
N ALA A 403 10.07 37.18 21.08
CA ALA A 403 9.65 35.79 21.01
C ALA A 403 8.93 35.47 19.68
N ARG A 404 8.01 36.34 19.24
CA ARG A 404 7.33 36.20 17.94
C ARG A 404 8.30 36.31 16.77
N ALA A 405 9.22 37.28 16.82
CA ALA A 405 10.26 37.39 15.81
C ALA A 405 11.12 36.12 15.78
N ARG A 406 11.43 35.49 16.93
CA ARG A 406 12.10 34.17 17.01
C ARG A 406 11.32 33.03 16.36
N ALA A 407 10.00 33.04 16.50
CA ALA A 407 9.15 32.00 15.95
C ALA A 407 8.99 32.14 14.42
N ILE A 408 8.81 33.37 13.93
CA ILE A 408 8.49 33.67 12.52
C ILE A 408 9.74 33.75 11.65
N LEU A 409 10.84 34.34 12.15
CA LEU A 409 12.05 34.58 11.36
C LEU A 409 13.13 33.52 11.63
N PRO A 410 13.91 33.10 10.61
CA PRO A 410 13.89 33.61 9.24
C PRO A 410 12.81 32.95 8.38
N PHE A 411 12.28 33.66 7.39
CA PHE A 411 11.38 33.05 6.42
C PHE A 411 12.15 32.01 5.59
N LYS A 412 11.58 30.81 5.50
CA LYS A 412 12.21 29.68 4.84
C LYS A 412 11.63 29.48 3.46
N THR A 413 12.50 29.19 2.50
CA THR A 413 12.12 28.82 1.14
C THR A 413 12.62 27.42 0.86
N MET A 414 11.75 26.60 0.29
CA MET A 414 12.07 25.31 -0.30
C MET A 414 11.52 25.32 -1.72
N LEU A 415 12.42 25.59 -2.68
CA LEU A 415 12.09 25.53 -4.11
C LEU A 415 12.17 24.06 -4.52
N HIS A 416 11.01 23.42 -4.60
CA HIS A 416 10.90 22.04 -5.06
C HIS A 416 9.72 21.93 -6.01
N ASP A 417 9.95 22.25 -7.27
CA ASP A 417 8.94 22.14 -8.31
C ASP A 417 8.93 20.73 -8.93
N ASP A 418 7.96 20.48 -9.82
CA ASP A 418 7.79 19.23 -10.58
C ASP A 418 8.98 18.90 -11.51
N SER A 419 10.01 19.75 -11.57
CA SER A 419 11.24 19.55 -12.35
C SER A 419 12.47 19.26 -11.48
N THR A 420 12.32 19.25 -10.15
CA THR A 420 13.39 18.95 -9.21
C THR A 420 13.90 17.53 -9.40
N ARG A 421 15.19 17.40 -9.66
CA ARG A 421 15.84 16.12 -9.99
C ARG A 421 16.45 15.52 -8.74
N VAL A 422 15.87 14.43 -8.26
CA VAL A 422 16.47 13.66 -7.17
C VAL A 422 17.22 12.48 -7.75
N LYS A 423 18.55 12.50 -7.58
CA LYS A 423 19.45 11.49 -8.15
C LYS A 423 19.19 10.12 -7.52
N ILE A 424 19.15 9.10 -8.37
CA ILE A 424 19.20 7.69 -7.98
C ILE A 424 20.66 7.28 -8.08
N ASP A 425 21.24 6.82 -6.97
CA ASP A 425 22.63 6.39 -6.97
C ASP A 425 22.78 5.03 -7.67
N PRO A 426 23.86 4.86 -8.46
CA PRO A 426 24.10 3.60 -9.13
C PRO A 426 24.40 2.50 -8.10
N PRO A 427 23.79 1.30 -8.23
CA PRO A 427 24.13 0.19 -7.37
C PRO A 427 25.55 -0.32 -7.63
N GLU A 428 26.19 -0.90 -6.62
CA GLU A 428 27.54 -1.49 -6.74
C GLU A 428 27.56 -2.84 -7.50
N VAL A 429 26.40 -3.33 -7.91
CA VAL A 429 26.21 -4.60 -8.62
C VAL A 429 25.66 -4.36 -10.02
N GLU A 430 25.93 -5.29 -10.94
CA GLU A 430 25.36 -5.26 -12.28
C GLU A 430 23.84 -5.45 -12.21
N VAL A 431 23.11 -4.51 -12.83
CA VAL A 431 21.65 -4.45 -12.82
C VAL A 431 21.17 -4.45 -14.26
N GLU A 432 20.16 -5.26 -14.56
CA GLU A 432 19.49 -5.25 -15.87
C GLU A 432 18.39 -4.20 -15.90
N LYS A 433 17.58 -4.14 -14.83
CA LYS A 433 16.37 -3.32 -14.76
C LYS A 433 16.13 -2.84 -13.33
N PHE A 434 15.44 -1.72 -13.18
CA PHE A 434 14.99 -1.24 -11.88
C PHE A 434 13.54 -0.78 -11.94
N LYS A 435 12.88 -0.75 -10.80
CA LYS A 435 11.55 -0.17 -10.67
C LYS A 435 11.40 0.57 -9.37
N LEU A 436 10.47 1.50 -9.38
CA LEU A 436 10.00 2.18 -8.19
C LEU A 436 9.00 1.26 -7.46
N CYS A 437 9.08 1.22 -6.13
CA CYS A 437 8.19 0.42 -5.27
C CYS A 437 7.30 1.26 -4.35
N ALA A 438 7.86 2.35 -3.84
CA ALA A 438 7.16 3.27 -2.97
C ALA A 438 7.82 4.64 -3.01
N SER A 439 7.02 5.70 -2.82
CA SER A 439 7.53 7.02 -2.47
C SER A 439 6.59 7.71 -1.48
N ASN A 440 7.17 8.49 -0.57
CA ASN A 440 6.50 9.23 0.50
C ASN A 440 7.12 10.63 0.52
N PRO A 441 6.34 11.74 0.51
CA PRO A 441 4.90 11.86 0.77
C PRO A 441 3.96 11.67 -0.41
N ARG A 442 4.46 11.59 -1.65
CA ARG A 442 3.60 11.46 -2.84
C ARG A 442 4.09 10.36 -3.76
N SER A 443 3.19 9.88 -4.63
CA SER A 443 3.56 9.00 -5.72
C SER A 443 4.39 9.78 -6.74
N ILE A 444 5.60 9.31 -7.03
CA ILE A 444 6.44 9.85 -8.12
C ILE A 444 5.71 9.60 -9.44
N GLU A 445 5.49 10.65 -10.23
CA GLU A 445 4.78 10.55 -11.51
C GLU A 445 5.72 10.31 -12.71
N LYS A 446 7.00 10.68 -12.58
CA LYS A 446 7.95 10.73 -13.70
C LYS A 446 9.38 10.34 -13.28
N ILE A 447 10.03 9.52 -14.10
CA ILE A 447 11.45 9.16 -13.99
C ILE A 447 12.18 9.74 -15.21
N GLY A 448 13.26 10.48 -14.98
CA GLY A 448 14.11 11.06 -16.02
C GLY A 448 15.42 10.27 -16.18
N LEU A 449 15.77 9.94 -17.43
CA LEU A 449 17.01 9.25 -17.78
C LEU A 449 17.91 10.10 -18.69
N GLY A 450 19.22 10.07 -18.43
CA GLY A 450 20.27 10.49 -19.37
C GLY A 450 20.62 11.99 -19.38
N ARG A 451 21.49 12.36 -20.34
CA ARG A 451 21.93 13.74 -20.58
C ARG A 451 20.91 14.54 -21.38
N GLN A 452 21.02 15.87 -21.35
CA GLN A 452 20.04 16.79 -21.96
C GLN A 452 19.82 16.55 -23.47
N PRO A 453 18.56 16.47 -23.96
CA PRO A 453 17.32 16.45 -23.17
C PRO A 453 17.07 15.06 -22.56
N PRO A 454 16.64 15.00 -21.29
CA PRO A 454 16.37 13.72 -20.64
C PRO A 454 15.18 13.01 -21.27
N THR A 455 15.23 11.68 -21.31
CA THR A 455 14.04 10.88 -21.63
C THR A 455 13.21 10.76 -20.36
N ILE A 456 11.95 11.22 -20.41
CA ILE A 456 11.04 11.20 -19.26
C ILE A 456 10.03 10.07 -19.47
N TYR A 457 10.02 9.14 -18.52
CA TYR A 457 9.08 8.04 -18.45
C TYR A 457 8.02 8.35 -17.40
N ARG A 458 6.75 8.10 -17.70
CA ARG A 458 5.70 8.18 -16.67
C ARG A 458 5.62 6.84 -15.93
N THR A 459 5.64 6.90 -14.61
CA THR A 459 5.66 5.73 -13.72
C THR A 459 4.36 4.94 -13.72
N ASP A 460 3.24 5.56 -14.12
CA ASP A 460 1.93 4.92 -14.31
C ASP A 460 1.84 4.11 -15.60
N ILE A 461 2.75 4.35 -16.55
CA ILE A 461 2.80 3.66 -17.85
C ILE A 461 3.88 2.58 -17.86
N ILE A 462 4.96 2.80 -17.12
CA ILE A 462 6.16 1.96 -17.15
C ILE A 462 6.47 1.48 -15.73
N GLY A 463 6.16 0.22 -15.48
CA GLY A 463 6.43 -0.46 -14.21
C GLY A 463 7.89 -0.84 -13.98
N TRP A 464 8.80 -0.60 -14.93
CA TRP A 464 10.24 -0.88 -14.83
C TRP A 464 11.05 -0.14 -15.91
N VAL A 465 12.30 0.18 -15.62
CA VAL A 465 13.20 0.92 -16.51
C VAL A 465 14.49 0.12 -16.70
N PRO A 466 15.05 -0.01 -17.92
CA PRO A 466 16.34 -0.66 -18.12
C PRO A 466 17.45 0.13 -17.44
N TRP A 467 18.36 -0.58 -16.79
CA TRP A 467 19.58 0.00 -16.24
C TRP A 467 20.70 -0.17 -17.27
N THR A 468 21.18 0.94 -17.83
CA THR A 468 22.23 0.91 -18.85
C THR A 468 23.27 1.99 -18.57
N ASP A 469 24.53 1.70 -18.88
CA ASP A 469 25.64 2.67 -18.78
C ASP A 469 25.51 3.83 -19.79
N GLU A 470 24.58 3.73 -20.74
CA GLU A 470 24.26 4.83 -21.66
C GLU A 470 23.61 6.02 -20.93
N PHE A 471 22.94 5.76 -19.80
CA PHE A 471 22.35 6.80 -18.98
C PHE A 471 23.32 7.24 -17.87
N GLU A 472 23.95 8.40 -18.05
CA GLU A 472 24.89 8.91 -17.04
C GLU A 472 24.24 9.31 -15.71
N ILE A 473 22.95 9.66 -15.71
CA ILE A 473 22.24 10.10 -14.52
C ILE A 473 20.83 9.52 -14.56
N PHE A 474 20.48 8.83 -13.49
CA PHE A 474 19.12 8.42 -13.17
C PHE A 474 18.59 9.39 -12.12
N TYR A 475 17.40 9.92 -12.33
CA TYR A 475 16.73 10.75 -11.33
C TYR A 475 15.22 10.62 -11.45
N PHE A 476 14.51 10.91 -10.37
CA PHE A 476 13.08 11.10 -10.42
C PHE A 476 12.71 12.57 -10.31
N LEU A 477 11.51 12.87 -10.80
CA LEU A 477 10.88 14.17 -10.67
C LEU A 477 9.74 14.01 -9.66
N GLU A 478 9.87 14.69 -8.53
CA GLU A 478 8.82 14.73 -7.51
C GLU A 478 8.28 16.14 -7.36
N GLY A 479 6.96 16.27 -7.35
CA GLY A 479 6.29 17.52 -7.04
C GLY A 479 5.99 17.59 -5.55
N LEU A 480 6.82 18.30 -4.78
CA LEU A 480 6.46 18.69 -3.42
C LEU A 480 5.63 19.97 -3.46
N GLU A 481 4.87 20.22 -2.40
CA GLU A 481 4.23 21.51 -2.24
C GLU A 481 5.31 22.57 -2.03
N GLU A 482 5.35 23.54 -2.94
CA GLU A 482 6.35 24.59 -2.90
C GLU A 482 6.10 25.52 -1.71
N GLN A 483 7.12 25.73 -0.88
CA GLN A 483 7.07 26.67 0.24
C GLN A 483 7.97 27.86 -0.06
N ARG A 484 7.39 28.98 -0.48
CA ARG A 484 8.13 30.22 -0.81
C ARG A 484 8.06 31.23 0.33
N ALA A 485 9.20 31.48 1.00
CA ALA A 485 9.33 32.46 2.07
C ALA A 485 8.21 32.35 3.14
N VAL A 486 8.01 31.15 3.66
CA VAL A 486 7.02 30.86 4.72
C VAL A 486 7.59 31.15 6.11
N PRO A 487 6.77 31.54 7.10
CA PRO A 487 7.21 31.71 8.48
C PRO A 487 7.93 30.46 9.02
N ASN A 488 8.99 30.63 9.81
CA ASN A 488 9.79 29.52 10.34
C ASN A 488 8.98 28.53 11.20
N ASN A 489 7.95 29.01 11.90
CA ASN A 489 7.03 28.19 12.70
C ASN A 489 5.98 27.44 11.86
N GLU A 490 5.82 27.80 10.59
CA GLU A 490 4.91 27.15 9.63
C GLU A 490 5.67 26.30 8.60
N TYR A 491 6.99 26.50 8.49
CA TYR A 491 7.84 25.74 7.60
C TYR A 491 7.84 24.24 7.96
N ILE A 492 7.41 23.41 7.00
CA ILE A 492 7.44 21.96 7.13
C ILE A 492 8.55 21.43 6.23
N ARG A 493 9.58 20.85 6.82
CA ARG A 493 10.61 20.16 6.06
C ARG A 493 10.09 18.81 5.62
N HIS A 494 9.89 18.63 4.31
CA HIS A 494 9.57 17.34 3.75
C HIS A 494 10.85 16.54 3.52
N GLU A 495 10.85 15.29 3.96
CA GLU A 495 11.83 14.29 3.54
C GLU A 495 11.13 13.42 2.49
N ILE A 496 11.77 13.26 1.35
CA ILE A 496 11.36 12.29 0.35
C ILE A 496 12.06 10.98 0.66
N VAL A 497 11.27 9.93 0.87
CA VAL A 497 11.77 8.57 1.01
C VAL A 497 11.25 7.75 -0.15
N THR A 498 12.17 7.16 -0.90
CA THR A 498 11.86 6.41 -2.10
C THR A 498 12.49 5.03 -2.02
N VAL A 499 11.69 3.99 -2.29
CA VAL A 499 12.16 2.60 -2.32
C VAL A 499 12.20 2.13 -3.77
N TYR A 500 13.37 1.65 -4.19
CA TYR A 500 13.58 1.02 -5.47
C TYR A 500 13.83 -0.46 -5.28
N GLU A 501 13.43 -1.23 -6.28
CA GLU A 501 13.86 -2.60 -6.44
C GLU A 501 14.62 -2.74 -7.74
N PHE A 502 15.83 -3.27 -7.64
CA PHE A 502 16.72 -3.56 -8.74
C PHE A 502 16.66 -5.04 -9.03
N CYS A 503 16.53 -5.38 -10.30
CA CYS A 503 16.61 -6.75 -10.78
C CYS A 503 17.97 -6.95 -11.48
N THR A 504 18.73 -7.90 -10.98
CA THR A 504 20.08 -8.23 -11.49
C THR A 504 20.02 -9.30 -12.57
N ARG A 505 19.10 -10.26 -12.46
CA ARG A 505 18.98 -11.40 -13.38
C ARG A 505 17.55 -11.93 -13.43
N PHE A 506 17.21 -12.57 -14.54
CA PHE A 506 15.95 -13.30 -14.74
C PHE A 506 14.70 -12.42 -14.59
N CYS A 507 14.81 -11.13 -14.91
CA CYS A 507 13.73 -10.16 -14.70
C CYS A 507 12.47 -10.47 -15.51
N ALA A 508 12.59 -11.25 -16.59
CA ALA A 508 11.49 -11.68 -17.44
C ALA A 508 10.84 -13.01 -17.01
N ASN A 509 11.34 -13.65 -15.94
CA ASN A 509 10.86 -14.95 -15.49
C ASN A 509 9.74 -14.81 -14.43
N PRO A 510 8.87 -15.83 -14.34
CA PRO A 510 7.81 -15.85 -13.34
C PRO A 510 8.38 -15.95 -11.93
N PHE A 511 7.66 -15.36 -10.98
CA PHE A 511 7.98 -15.45 -9.56
C PHE A 511 6.70 -15.33 -8.72
N ARG A 512 6.80 -15.73 -7.45
CA ARG A 512 5.74 -15.50 -6.47
C ARG A 512 6.06 -14.27 -5.63
N THR A 513 5.10 -13.36 -5.55
CA THR A 513 5.16 -12.21 -4.65
C THR A 513 5.09 -12.66 -3.19
N GLN A 514 5.47 -11.78 -2.26
CA GLN A 514 5.32 -12.07 -0.83
C GLN A 514 3.86 -12.29 -0.42
N GLY A 515 2.90 -11.67 -1.10
CA GLY A 515 1.47 -11.87 -0.90
C GLY A 515 0.95 -13.24 -1.39
N GLY A 516 1.82 -14.10 -1.93
CA GLY A 516 1.46 -15.41 -2.45
C GLY A 516 0.90 -15.39 -3.88
N LEU A 517 0.91 -14.23 -4.54
CA LEU A 517 0.46 -14.10 -5.94
C LEU A 517 1.58 -14.53 -6.89
N ASP A 518 1.26 -15.45 -7.79
CA ASP A 518 2.13 -15.84 -8.90
C ASP A 518 1.99 -14.86 -10.05
N VAL A 519 3.11 -14.34 -10.55
CA VAL A 519 3.14 -13.38 -11.64
C VAL A 519 4.08 -13.87 -12.75
N GLU A 520 3.74 -13.58 -14.01
CA GLU A 520 4.47 -14.13 -15.16
C GLU A 520 5.87 -13.53 -15.31
N SER A 521 6.07 -12.30 -14.83
CA SER A 521 7.34 -11.60 -14.93
C SER A 521 7.43 -10.43 -13.95
N TRP A 522 8.64 -10.15 -13.46
CA TRP A 522 8.95 -8.95 -12.69
C TRP A 522 8.78 -7.67 -13.51
N THR A 523 8.80 -7.78 -14.83
CA THR A 523 8.61 -6.69 -15.79
C THR A 523 7.19 -6.58 -16.33
N ASP A 524 6.23 -7.34 -15.80
CA ASP A 524 4.85 -7.28 -16.27
C ASP A 524 4.16 -5.98 -15.80
N PRO A 525 3.68 -5.11 -16.72
CA PRO A 525 2.96 -3.89 -16.35
C PRO A 525 1.50 -4.13 -15.92
N GLN A 526 0.96 -5.36 -15.98
CA GLN A 526 -0.48 -5.63 -15.89
C GLN A 526 -1.13 -5.54 -14.50
N PHE A 527 -0.44 -5.04 -13.48
CA PHE A 527 -1.06 -4.82 -12.16
C PHE A 527 -1.56 -3.38 -12.05
N GLU A 528 -2.75 -3.21 -11.46
CA GLU A 528 -3.53 -1.96 -11.45
C GLU A 528 -2.67 -0.72 -11.15
N PRO A 529 -3.03 0.48 -11.66
CA PRO A 529 -2.35 1.73 -11.30
C PRO A 529 -2.28 1.89 -9.77
N GLY A 530 -1.09 1.70 -9.18
CA GLY A 530 -0.86 1.73 -7.74
C GLY A 530 -0.40 0.41 -7.11
N MET A 531 -0.49 -0.73 -7.82
CA MET A 531 0.13 -1.99 -7.40
C MET A 531 1.52 -2.13 -8.03
N GLN A 532 2.52 -1.47 -7.44
CA GLN A 532 3.92 -1.79 -7.76
C GLN A 532 4.24 -3.15 -7.13
N VAL A 533 4.30 -4.19 -7.95
CA VAL A 533 4.58 -5.57 -7.51
C VAL A 533 6.05 -5.71 -7.16
N CYS A 534 6.50 -5.14 -6.04
CA CYS A 534 7.86 -5.34 -5.55
C CYS A 534 7.96 -6.59 -4.68
N GLN A 535 9.14 -7.21 -4.66
CA GLN A 535 9.50 -8.24 -3.69
C GLN A 535 10.01 -7.63 -2.36
N TRP A 536 9.81 -6.32 -2.14
CA TRP A 536 10.19 -5.58 -0.93
C TRP A 536 9.32 -5.94 0.28
N GLU A 537 9.96 -6.22 1.44
CA GLU A 537 9.31 -6.30 2.76
C GLU A 537 9.21 -4.90 3.35
N GLY A 538 7.99 -4.44 3.66
CA GLY A 538 7.74 -3.17 4.36
C GLY A 538 7.84 -3.29 5.88
#